data_AF-A0A840LIY3-F1
#
_entry.id   AF-A0A840LIY3-F1
#
_cell.length_a   1.000
_cell.length_b   1.000
_cell.length_c   1.000
_cell.angle_alpha   90.00
_cell.angle_beta   90.00
_cell.angle_gamma   90.00
#
_symmetry.space_group_name_H-M   'P 1'
#
loop_
_entity.id
_entity.type
_entity.pdbx_description
1 polymer ?
#
loop_
_entity_poly.entity_id
_entity_poly.type
_entity_poly.pdbx_seq_one_letter_code
_entity_poly.pdbx_strand_id
1 'polypeptide(L)' 'MSPAPAPRLDERCPRCGGGFHCGAQDQRCDCFDMKLSEDLRQRLGQQYSGCLCLACLRTLSAEDQPAVKPDL' A
#
# COMPACT_ATOMS: atom_id res chain seq x y z
N MET A 1 10.98 18.28 27.21
CA MET A 1 11.57 17.77 25.95
C MET A 1 10.46 17.24 25.07
N SER A 2 10.14 17.92 23.97
CA SER A 2 9.22 17.38 22.95
C SER A 2 9.98 16.37 22.08
N PRO A 3 9.44 15.18 21.81
CA PRO A 3 10.11 14.22 20.94
C PRO A 3 10.24 14.79 19.53
N ALA A 4 11.42 14.63 18.93
CA ALA A 4 11.66 14.95 17.52
C ALA A 4 10.66 14.17 16.64
N PRO A 5 10.13 14.75 15.55
CA PRO A 5 9.22 14.04 14.67
C PRO A 5 9.96 12.84 14.09
N ALA A 6 9.46 11.63 14.36
CA ALA A 6 9.86 10.43 13.65
C ALA A 6 9.72 10.70 12.14
N PRO A 7 10.60 10.15 11.28
CA PRO A 7 10.42 10.27 9.84
C PRO A 7 9.01 9.82 9.50
N ARG A 8 8.28 10.66 8.78
CA ARG A 8 6.93 10.36 8.32
C ARG A 8 7.01 9.06 7.51
N LEU A 9 6.46 7.99 8.08
CA LEU A 9 6.47 6.65 7.49
C LEU A 9 5.78 6.64 6.12
N ASP A 10 5.01 7.70 5.82
CA ASP A 10 4.31 7.97 4.58
C ASP A 10 5.16 8.56 3.45
N GLU A 11 6.44 8.92 3.65
CA GLU A 11 7.30 9.49 2.59
C GLU A 11 8.09 8.44 1.79
N ARG A 12 8.21 7.21 2.32
CA ARG A 12 9.01 6.15 1.70
C ARG A 12 8.36 4.79 1.80
N CYS A 13 8.41 4.04 0.71
CA CYS A 13 7.87 2.69 0.63
C CYS A 13 8.75 1.73 1.42
N PRO A 14 8.25 1.03 2.45
CA PRO A 14 9.04 0.06 3.21
C PRO A 14 9.46 -1.16 2.38
N ARG A 15 8.80 -1.44 1.24
CA ARG A 15 9.16 -2.55 0.34
C ARG A 15 10.32 -2.24 -0.59
N CYS A 16 10.34 -1.06 -1.23
CA CYS A 16 11.34 -0.71 -2.24
C CYS A 16 12.24 0.47 -1.87
N GLY A 17 11.95 1.17 -0.78
CA GLY A 17 12.64 2.41 -0.38
C GLY A 17 12.31 3.64 -1.24
N GLY A 18 11.44 3.50 -2.25
CA GLY A 18 11.06 4.58 -3.14
C GLY A 18 10.28 5.69 -2.42
N GLY A 19 10.57 6.94 -2.77
CA GLY A 19 9.83 8.10 -2.26
C GLY A 19 8.40 8.11 -2.81
N PHE A 20 7.41 8.11 -1.93
CA PHE A 20 6.00 8.27 -2.29
C PHE A 20 5.28 8.97 -1.15
N HIS A 21 4.08 9.49 -1.38
CA HIS A 21 3.27 10.07 -0.31
C HIS A 21 2.02 9.22 -0.11
N CYS A 22 1.81 8.70 1.11
CA CYS A 22 0.59 7.96 1.41
C CYS A 22 -0.57 8.89 1.78
N GLY A 23 -1.49 9.10 0.84
CA GLY A 23 -2.73 9.83 1.13
C GLY A 23 -3.76 9.06 1.96
N ALA A 24 -3.39 7.99 2.68
CA ALA A 24 -4.33 7.29 3.58
C ALA A 24 -4.80 8.20 4.73
N GLN A 25 -3.91 9.07 5.23
CA GLN A 25 -4.24 10.10 6.23
C GLN A 25 -5.24 11.12 5.67
N ASP A 26 -5.08 11.49 4.39
CA ASP A 26 -5.97 12.39 3.67
C ASP A 26 -7.20 11.69 3.06
N GLN A 27 -7.37 10.39 3.30
CA GLN A 27 -8.39 9.53 2.66
C GLN A 27 -8.39 9.61 1.12
N ARG A 28 -7.25 9.99 0.53
CA ARG A 28 -7.05 10.22 -0.90
C ARG A 28 -5.78 9.49 -1.35
N CYS A 29 -5.89 8.17 -1.49
CA CYS A 29 -4.85 7.33 -2.07
C CYS A 29 -5.38 6.68 -3.34
N ASP A 30 -4.62 6.73 -4.44
CA ASP A 30 -4.94 5.98 -5.67
C ASP A 30 -5.06 4.47 -5.42
N CYS A 31 -4.47 3.97 -4.32
CA CYS A 31 -4.64 2.61 -3.86
C CYS A 31 -6.08 2.26 -3.45
N PHE A 32 -6.93 3.24 -3.12
CA PHE A 32 -8.35 3.02 -2.86
C PHE A 32 -9.15 2.79 -4.14
N ASP A 33 -8.81 3.50 -5.21
CA ASP A 33 -9.42 3.35 -6.54
C ASP A 33 -8.94 2.06 -7.24
N MET A 34 -7.74 1.59 -6.88
CA MET A 34 -7.20 0.33 -7.38
C MET A 34 -7.96 -0.87 -6.81
N LYS A 35 -8.33 -1.80 -7.70
CA LYS A 35 -8.86 -3.11 -7.31
C LYS A 35 -7.77 -3.94 -6.64
N LEU A 36 -7.72 -3.87 -5.32
CA LEU A 36 -6.96 -4.78 -4.47
C LEU A 36 -7.95 -5.75 -3.84
N SER A 37 -7.65 -7.04 -3.89
CA SER A 37 -8.40 -8.07 -3.16
C SER A 37 -8.39 -7.77 -1.67
N GLU A 38 -9.46 -8.14 -0.97
CA GLU A 38 -9.55 -7.94 0.48
C GLU A 38 -8.48 -8.76 1.22
N ASP A 39 -8.21 -10.01 0.78
CA ASP A 39 -7.13 -10.86 1.29
C ASP A 39 -5.76 -10.17 1.17
N LEU A 40 -5.45 -9.61 0.00
CA LEU A 40 -4.22 -8.87 -0.22
C LEU A 40 -4.11 -7.64 0.70
N ARG A 41 -5.19 -6.86 0.84
CA ARG A 41 -5.22 -5.70 1.75
C ARG A 41 -4.97 -6.14 3.20
N GLN A 42 -5.58 -7.22 3.64
CA GLN A 42 -5.37 -7.76 4.98
C GLN A 42 -3.92 -8.24 5.17
N ARG A 43 -3.37 -9.01 4.22
CA ARG A 43 -1.97 -9.45 4.25
C ARG A 43 -1.02 -8.29 4.31
N LEU A 44 -1.26 -7.26 3.50
CA LEU A 44 -0.44 -6.05 3.48
C LEU A 44 -0.47 -5.33 4.82
N GLY A 45 -1.64 -5.19 5.46
CA GLY A 45 -1.76 -4.58 6.79
C GLY A 45 -1.09 -5.39 7.90
N GLN A 46 -0.97 -6.72 7.74
CA GLN A 46 -0.28 -7.60 8.68
C GLN A 46 1.24 -7.63 8.45
N GLN A 47 1.69 -7.59 7.20
CA GLN A 47 3.12 -7.61 6.85
C GLN A 47 3.78 -6.24 6.96
N TYR A 48 3.05 -5.16 6.67
CA TYR A 48 3.58 -3.81 6.62
C TYR A 48 2.75 -2.92 7.53
N SER A 49 3.40 -2.31 8.52
CA SER A 49 2.77 -1.33 9.42
C SER A 49 2.61 0.07 8.79
N GLY A 50 2.65 0.16 7.45
CA GLY A 50 2.63 1.41 6.70
C GLY A 50 2.20 1.19 5.25
N CYS A 51 1.98 2.29 4.54
CA CYS A 51 1.55 2.23 3.15
C CYS A 51 2.69 1.82 2.21
N LEU A 52 2.32 1.27 1.05
CA LEU A 52 3.23 0.96 -0.04
C LEU A 52 3.00 1.91 -1.21
N CYS A 53 4.05 2.16 -1.99
CA CYS A 53 3.92 2.95 -3.20
C CYS A 53 3.06 2.24 -4.26
N LEU A 54 2.48 3.03 -5.16
CA LEU A 54 1.66 2.53 -6.27
C LEU A 54 2.35 1.45 -7.11
N ALA A 55 3.66 1.58 -7.37
CA ALA A 55 4.40 0.59 -8.14
C ALA A 55 4.43 -0.77 -7.43
N CYS A 56 4.78 -0.77 -6.15
CA CYS A 56 4.78 -1.98 -5.34
C CYS A 56 3.38 -2.59 -5.21
N LEU A 57 2.35 -1.75 -5.01
CA LEU A 57 0.97 -2.20 -4.95
C LEU A 57 0.54 -2.84 -6.27
N ARG A 58 0.81 -2.22 -7.43
CA ARG A 58 0.48 -2.82 -8.74
C ARG A 58 1.15 -4.16 -8.95
N THR A 59 2.43 -4.29 -8.58
CA THR A 59 3.12 -5.58 -8.66
C THR A 59 2.46 -6.62 -7.77
N LEU A 60 2.13 -6.28 -6.51
CA LEU A 60 1.46 -7.21 -5.60
C LEU A 60 0.06 -7.55 -6.06
N SER A 61 -0.71 -6.59 -6.56
CA SER A 61 -2.00 -6.84 -7.17
C SER A 61 -1.85 -7.80 -8.35
N ALA A 62 -0.85 -7.62 -9.21
CA ALA A 62 -0.61 -8.53 -10.33
C ALA A 62 -0.19 -9.94 -9.87
N GLU A 63 0.60 -10.05 -8.79
CA GLU A 63 1.01 -11.33 -8.20
C GLU A 63 -0.14 -12.04 -7.44
N ASP A 64 -1.02 -11.26 -6.81
CA ASP A 64 -2.19 -11.72 -6.03
C ASP A 64 -3.37 -12.12 -6.91
N GLN A 65 -3.36 -11.83 -8.21
CA GLN A 65 -4.36 -12.37 -9.12
C GLN A 65 -3.90 -13.76 -9.61
N PRO A 66 -4.29 -14.88 -8.99
CA PRO A 66 -4.23 -16.17 -9.66
C PRO A 66 -5.36 -16.18 -10.69
N ALA A 67 -5.15 -15.55 -11.85
CA ALA A 67 -6.08 -15.51 -12.97
C ALA A 67 -7.53 -15.26 -12.52
N VAL A 68 -7.93 -13.99 -12.41
CA VAL A 68 -9.33 -13.61 -12.22
C VAL A 68 -10.19 -14.52 -13.12
N LYS A 69 -10.97 -15.41 -12.51
CA LYS A 69 -12.05 -16.07 -13.23
C LYS A 69 -13.11 -14.98 -13.30
N PRO A 70 -13.44 -14.44 -14.49
CA PRO A 70 -14.59 -13.56 -14.60
C PRO A 70 -15.79 -14.42 -14.22
N ASP A 71 -16.41 -14.10 -13.09
CA ASP A 71 -17.65 -14.72 -12.62
C ASP A 71 -18.74 -14.38 -13.66
N LEU A 72 -19.23 -15.44 -14.31
CA LEU A 72 -20.22 -15.47 -15.38
C LEU A 72 -21.62 -15.65 -14.77
#